data_AF-A0A7V6LAT7-F1
#
_entry.id   AF-A0A7V6LAT7-F1
#
_cell.length_a   1.000
_cell.length_b   1.000
_cell.length_c   1.000
_cell.angle_alpha   90.00
_cell.angle_beta   90.00
_cell.angle_gamma   90.00
#
_symmetry.space_group_name_H-M   'P 1'
#
loop_
_entity.id
_entity.type
_entity.pdbx_description
1 polymer ?
#
loop_
_entity_poly.entity_id
_entity_poly.type
_entity_poly.pdbx_seq_one_letter_code
_entity_poly.pdbx_strand_id
1 'polypeptide(L)'
;MKNRLEYPMWHNIDRKRRKAARKARMTPIEWKDKNKGDTSAVFAGKRGKYVATLKDCSCEDFNINLMRKSPCKHMIRLAMEHNLLIKGKMVSDKDAALYLAEKQDFRELVREGDLLNAICIAKFLNELYTKGSYELKNIEEIKDSYLRFFYITSADGKIAYPIRKRRKNARKTVKIATRRLGKWLLDDENALNAALNCVE
;
A
#
# COMPACT_ATOMS: atom_id res chain seq x y z
N MET A 1 28.22 -21.28 16.19
CA MET A 1 28.20 -19.95 16.84
C MET A 1 26.80 -19.38 16.72
N LYS A 2 26.10 -19.13 17.84
CA LYS A 2 24.77 -18.48 17.80
C LYS A 2 25.01 -17.01 17.43
N ASN A 3 24.67 -16.60 16.20
CA ASN A 3 24.64 -15.21 15.77
C ASN A 3 23.73 -14.40 16.71
N ARG A 4 24.27 -13.90 17.81
CA ARG A 4 23.58 -12.98 18.70
C ARG A 4 23.62 -11.64 18.00
N LEU A 5 22.46 -11.13 17.64
CA LEU A 5 22.34 -9.75 17.24
C LEU A 5 22.71 -8.86 18.43
N GLU A 6 23.83 -8.14 18.34
CA GLU A 6 24.39 -7.37 19.46
C GLU A 6 23.69 -6.02 19.65
N TYR A 7 23.34 -5.35 18.54
CA TYR A 7 22.62 -4.08 18.53
C TYR A 7 21.50 -4.10 17.46
N PRO A 8 20.36 -3.43 17.69
CA PRO A 8 19.85 -2.89 18.97
C PRO A 8 19.58 -3.99 20.03
N MET A 9 19.04 -3.67 21.20
CA MET A 9 18.72 -4.66 22.25
C MET A 9 17.63 -5.66 21.80
N TRP A 10 18.04 -6.75 21.15
CA TRP A 10 17.17 -7.81 20.64
C TRP A 10 16.63 -8.77 21.72
N HIS A 11 17.18 -8.71 22.92
CA HIS A 11 16.78 -9.56 24.05
C HIS A 11 15.48 -9.09 24.73
N ASN A 12 15.07 -7.83 24.56
CA ASN A 12 13.85 -7.27 25.18
C ASN A 12 12.93 -6.59 24.15
N ILE A 13 12.51 -7.35 23.14
CA ILE A 13 11.62 -6.85 22.10
C ILE A 13 10.20 -6.68 22.66
N ASP A 14 9.67 -5.46 22.59
CA ASP A 14 8.29 -5.17 22.96
C ASP A 14 7.28 -6.06 22.22
N ARG A 15 6.33 -6.63 22.99
CA ARG A 15 5.32 -7.56 22.48
C ARG A 15 4.42 -6.91 21.43
N LYS A 16 4.10 -5.62 21.56
CA LYS A 16 3.24 -4.91 20.59
C LYS A 16 3.99 -4.69 19.27
N ARG A 17 5.28 -4.31 19.30
CA ARG A 17 6.15 -4.20 18.13
C ARG A 17 6.32 -5.53 17.41
N ARG A 18 6.56 -6.62 18.16
CA ARG A 18 6.65 -7.98 17.59
C ARG A 18 5.34 -8.40 16.91
N LYS A 19 4.19 -8.14 17.53
CA LYS A 19 2.87 -8.39 16.92
C LYS A 19 2.65 -7.53 15.67
N ALA A 20 3.13 -6.29 15.66
CA ALA A 20 3.02 -5.41 14.50
C ALA A 20 3.87 -5.88 13.31
N ALA A 21 5.10 -6.34 13.58
CA ALA A 21 6.04 -6.87 12.56
C ALA A 21 5.47 -8.06 11.79
N ARG A 22 4.66 -8.91 12.45
CA ARG A 22 4.03 -10.09 11.84
C ARG A 22 2.94 -9.80 10.81
N LYS A 23 2.45 -8.55 10.72
CA LYS A 23 1.32 -8.20 9.83
C LYS A 23 1.75 -8.23 8.36
N ALA A 24 0.83 -8.65 7.49
CA ALA A 24 0.94 -8.63 6.02
C ALA A 24 1.54 -7.34 5.44
N ARG A 25 1.06 -6.18 5.88
CA ARG A 25 1.55 -4.86 5.44
C ARG A 25 3.02 -4.54 5.77
N MET A 26 3.68 -5.38 6.57
CA MET A 26 5.10 -5.24 6.90
C MET A 26 5.97 -6.16 6.03
N THR A 27 5.41 -6.83 5.02
CA THR A 27 6.22 -7.54 4.03
C THR A 27 7.18 -6.56 3.36
N PRO A 28 8.48 -6.88 3.23
CA PRO A 28 9.41 -6.09 2.43
C PRO A 28 8.88 -5.85 1.01
N ILE A 29 8.97 -4.61 0.55
CA ILE A 29 8.59 -4.24 -0.81
C ILE A 29 9.75 -4.47 -1.77
N GLU A 30 10.95 -4.18 -1.29
CA GLU A 30 12.19 -4.28 -2.03
C GLU A 30 13.29 -4.78 -1.09
N TRP A 31 14.17 -5.62 -1.62
CA TRP A 31 15.38 -6.07 -0.95
C TRP A 31 16.58 -5.34 -1.56
N LYS A 32 17.38 -4.73 -0.70
CA LYS A 32 18.62 -4.06 -1.08
C LYS A 32 19.80 -4.90 -0.61
N ASP A 33 20.77 -5.10 -1.49
CA ASP A 33 22.03 -5.78 -1.18
C ASP A 33 21.86 -7.18 -0.54
N LYS A 34 20.89 -7.96 -1.02
CA LYS A 34 20.59 -9.31 -0.50
C LYS A 34 21.79 -10.27 -0.46
N ASN A 35 22.79 -10.01 -1.31
CA ASN A 35 23.98 -10.86 -1.49
C ASN A 35 25.26 -10.29 -0.85
N LYS A 36 25.20 -9.08 -0.26
CA LYS A 36 26.32 -8.48 0.48
C LYS A 36 25.91 -8.46 1.96
N GLY A 37 26.81 -8.84 2.87
CA GLY A 37 26.48 -9.25 4.25
C GLY A 37 25.63 -8.29 5.12
N ASP A 38 25.47 -7.01 4.73
CA ASP A 38 24.52 -6.07 5.34
C ASP A 38 23.23 -5.99 4.50
N THR A 39 22.37 -7.02 4.59
CA THR A 39 21.08 -7.02 3.89
C THR A 39 20.17 -5.92 4.45
N SER A 40 19.65 -5.08 3.55
CA SER A 40 18.65 -4.07 3.88
C SER A 40 17.35 -4.31 3.11
N ALA A 41 16.25 -3.75 3.60
CA ALA A 41 14.96 -3.86 2.95
C ALA A 41 14.15 -2.58 3.07
N VAL A 42 13.30 -2.35 2.06
CA VAL A 42 12.37 -1.24 2.02
C VAL A 42 11.00 -1.69 2.52
N PHE A 43 10.45 -0.99 3.49
CA PHE A 43 9.16 -1.27 4.12
C PHE A 43 8.17 -0.13 3.89
N ALA A 44 6.89 -0.48 3.70
CA ALA A 44 5.81 0.52 3.66
C ALA A 44 5.47 1.09 5.04
N GLY A 45 5.33 2.41 5.07
CA GLY A 45 4.87 3.20 6.19
C GLY A 45 3.56 3.92 5.93
N LYS A 46 3.02 4.55 6.99
CA LYS A 46 1.87 5.47 6.84
C LYS A 46 2.26 6.82 6.22
N ARG A 47 3.55 7.18 6.27
CA ARG A 47 4.11 8.48 5.87
C ARG A 47 5.17 8.33 4.77
N GLY A 48 5.16 7.21 4.05
CA GLY A 48 6.18 6.91 3.03
C GLY A 48 6.88 5.57 3.25
N LYS A 49 8.04 5.41 2.63
CA LYS A 49 8.85 4.18 2.63
C LYS A 49 10.01 4.31 3.62
N TYR A 50 10.38 3.21 4.28
CA TYR A 50 11.49 3.18 5.24
C TYR A 50 12.51 2.13 4.85
N VAL A 51 13.79 2.48 4.91
CA VAL A 51 14.89 1.54 4.76
C VAL A 51 15.24 1.02 6.14
N ALA A 52 15.39 -0.30 6.27
CA ALA A 52 15.84 -0.93 7.51
C ALA A 52 16.96 -1.93 7.23
N THR A 53 17.93 -1.94 8.13
CA THR A 53 18.92 -3.01 8.30
C THR A 53 18.65 -3.68 9.66
N LEU A 54 19.48 -4.66 10.02
CA LEU A 54 19.46 -5.23 11.37
C LEU A 54 20.08 -4.28 12.43
N LYS A 55 20.69 -3.16 12.02
CA LYS A 55 21.36 -2.22 12.92
C LYS A 55 20.67 -0.85 12.96
N ASP A 56 20.00 -0.45 11.89
CA ASP A 56 19.41 0.88 11.74
C ASP A 56 18.08 0.85 10.99
N CYS A 57 17.25 1.88 11.16
CA CYS A 57 16.03 2.06 10.39
C CYS A 57 15.67 3.53 10.26
N SER A 58 15.37 3.98 9.04
CA SER A 58 14.98 5.38 8.75
C SER A 58 13.59 5.78 9.27
N CYS A 59 12.95 4.96 10.09
CA CYS A 59 11.62 5.25 10.62
C CYS A 59 11.68 5.98 11.96
N GLU A 60 10.75 6.91 12.15
CA GLU A 60 10.63 7.72 13.36
C GLU A 60 10.53 6.90 14.66
N ASP A 61 9.88 5.74 14.64
CA ASP A 61 9.80 4.84 15.81
C ASP A 61 11.18 4.34 16.25
N PHE A 62 12.12 4.12 15.33
CA PHE A 62 13.49 3.77 15.69
C PHE A 62 14.22 5.00 16.27
N ASN A 63 14.15 6.15 15.58
CA ASN A 63 14.80 7.38 15.99
C ASN A 63 14.41 7.82 17.42
N ILE A 64 13.12 7.78 17.75
CA ILE A 64 12.61 8.11 19.09
C ILE A 64 13.11 7.12 20.16
N ASN A 65 13.42 5.88 19.77
CA ASN A 65 13.81 4.80 20.69
C ASN A 65 15.31 4.49 20.69
N LEU A 66 16.14 5.34 20.06
CA LEU A 66 17.60 5.20 20.03
C LEU A 66 18.19 5.13 21.44
N MET A 67 17.74 5.99 22.35
CA MET A 67 18.21 6.01 23.75
C MET A 67 17.89 4.72 24.50
N ARG A 68 16.79 4.05 24.14
CA ARG A 68 16.38 2.76 24.71
C ARG A 68 16.95 1.58 23.91
N LYS A 69 17.76 1.86 22.87
CA LYS A 69 18.36 0.90 21.95
C LYS A 69 17.37 -0.20 21.55
N SER A 70 16.11 0.12 21.24
CA SER A 70 15.06 -0.89 21.01
C SER A 70 14.74 -1.00 19.51
N PRO A 71 14.71 -2.21 18.92
CA PRO A 71 14.39 -2.36 17.51
C PRO A 71 12.95 -1.92 17.22
N CYS A 72 12.76 -1.22 16.11
CA CYS A 72 11.43 -0.92 15.60
C CYS A 72 10.81 -2.16 14.94
N LYS A 73 9.52 -2.08 14.61
CA LYS A 73 8.80 -3.18 13.94
C LYS A 73 9.40 -3.61 12.59
N HIS A 74 10.05 -2.71 11.84
CA HIS A 74 10.65 -3.03 10.54
C HIS A 74 11.89 -3.90 10.70
N MET A 75 12.78 -3.53 11.63
CA MET A 75 13.96 -4.33 11.98
C MET A 75 13.55 -5.71 12.49
N ILE A 76 12.53 -5.78 13.35
CA ILE A 76 11.99 -7.06 13.83
C ILE A 76 11.47 -7.93 12.69
N ARG A 77 10.77 -7.33 11.72
CA ARG A 77 10.29 -8.06 10.54
C ARG A 77 11.47 -8.53 9.69
N LEU A 78 12.47 -7.69 9.45
CA LEU A 78 13.68 -8.07 8.73
C LEU A 78 14.39 -9.25 9.40
N ALA A 79 14.61 -9.21 10.71
CA ALA A 79 15.20 -10.31 11.47
C ALA A 79 14.38 -11.61 11.38
N MET A 80 13.04 -11.52 11.33
CA MET A 80 12.18 -12.69 11.07
C MET A 80 12.37 -13.24 9.66
N GLU A 81 12.45 -12.39 8.63
CA GLU A 81 12.67 -12.83 7.25
C GLU A 81 14.03 -13.54 7.10
N HIS A 82 15.05 -13.09 7.84
CA HIS A 82 16.37 -13.74 7.92
C HIS A 82 16.46 -14.94 8.88
N ASN A 83 15.35 -15.40 9.45
CA ASN A 83 15.29 -16.50 10.44
C ASN A 83 16.11 -16.27 11.71
N LEU A 84 16.47 -15.02 12.03
CA LEU A 84 17.16 -14.65 13.27
C LEU A 84 16.18 -14.52 14.45
N LEU A 85 14.88 -14.40 14.15
CA LEU A 85 13.78 -14.42 15.12
C LEU A 85 12.69 -15.40 14.68
N ILE A 86 11.99 -15.98 15.66
CA ILE A 86 10.86 -16.88 15.43
C ILE A 86 9.72 -16.14 14.72
N LYS A 87 9.39 -16.58 13.51
CA LYS A 87 8.32 -16.04 12.66
C LYS A 87 6.95 -16.12 13.35
N GLY A 88 6.62 -17.28 13.92
CA GLY A 88 5.30 -17.52 14.53
C GLY A 88 4.17 -17.31 13.51
N LYS A 89 3.10 -16.59 13.89
CA LYS A 89 1.95 -16.25 13.02
C LYS A 89 2.25 -15.10 12.04
N MET A 90 3.44 -15.09 11.44
CA MET A 90 3.82 -14.08 10.45
C MET A 90 3.04 -14.30 9.15
N VAL A 91 2.48 -13.24 8.58
CA VAL A 91 1.82 -13.26 7.28
C VAL A 91 2.66 -12.44 6.29
N SER A 92 2.99 -13.05 5.15
CA SER A 92 3.69 -12.41 4.03
C SER A 92 2.72 -12.21 2.88
N ASP A 93 2.59 -10.96 2.46
CA ASP A 93 1.66 -10.49 1.43
C ASP A 93 2.24 -9.17 0.88
N LYS A 94 2.90 -9.26 -0.28
CA LYS A 94 3.57 -8.13 -0.91
C LYS A 94 2.54 -7.08 -1.36
N ASP A 95 1.38 -7.50 -1.83
CA ASP A 95 0.30 -6.59 -2.26
C ASP A 95 -0.26 -5.77 -1.09
N ALA A 96 -0.36 -6.34 0.10
CA ALA A 96 -0.75 -5.58 1.29
C ALA A 96 0.28 -4.50 1.66
N ALA A 97 1.57 -4.73 1.41
CA ALA A 97 2.64 -3.76 1.62
C ALA A 97 2.66 -2.69 0.52
N LEU A 98 2.61 -3.08 -0.75
CA LEU A 98 2.52 -2.18 -1.90
C LEU A 98 1.28 -1.27 -1.81
N TYR A 99 0.12 -1.84 -1.48
CA TYR A 99 -1.10 -1.08 -1.21
C TYR A 99 -0.88 0.00 -0.15
N LEU A 100 -0.10 -0.27 0.90
CA LEU A 100 0.17 0.73 1.93
C LEU A 100 1.14 1.81 1.41
N ALA A 101 2.15 1.41 0.65
CA ALA A 101 3.17 2.31 0.10
C ALA A 101 2.56 3.34 -0.85
N GLU A 102 1.76 2.88 -1.81
CA GLU A 102 1.24 3.69 -2.91
C GLU A 102 -0.04 4.45 -2.52
N LYS A 103 -0.57 4.22 -1.30
CA LYS A 103 -1.84 4.80 -0.86
C LYS A 103 -1.83 6.31 -0.75
N GLN A 104 -0.72 6.87 -0.31
CA GLN A 104 -0.60 8.31 -0.12
C GLN A 104 -0.51 8.99 -1.49
N ASP A 105 0.42 8.53 -2.32
CA ASP A 105 0.64 8.98 -3.69
C ASP A 105 -0.65 8.92 -4.50
N PHE A 106 -1.41 7.82 -4.44
CA PHE A 106 -2.70 7.72 -5.13
C PHE A 106 -3.74 8.74 -4.63
N ARG A 107 -3.75 9.06 -3.34
CA ARG A 107 -4.69 10.06 -2.80
C ARG A 107 -4.31 11.47 -3.21
N GLU A 108 -3.03 11.73 -3.32
CA GLU A 108 -2.48 13.00 -3.78
C GLU A 108 -2.76 13.16 -5.28
N LEU A 109 -2.52 12.13 -6.09
CA LEU A 109 -2.92 12.07 -7.50
C LEU A 109 -4.40 12.45 -7.71
N VAL A 110 -5.31 11.88 -6.91
CA VAL A 110 -6.74 12.19 -7.04
C VAL A 110 -7.08 13.60 -6.54
N ARG A 111 -6.35 14.12 -5.54
CA ARG A 111 -6.60 15.44 -4.97
C ARG A 111 -6.06 16.56 -5.85
N GLU A 112 -4.89 16.37 -6.44
CA GLU A 112 -4.04 17.44 -6.98
C GLU A 112 -3.56 17.16 -8.41
N GLY A 113 -3.58 15.90 -8.85
CA GLY A 113 -3.16 15.51 -10.20
C GLY A 113 -4.15 15.94 -11.29
N ASP A 114 -4.01 15.40 -12.49
CA ASP A 114 -4.89 15.76 -13.61
C ASP A 114 -6.39 15.51 -13.30
N LEU A 115 -7.26 16.42 -13.79
CA LEU A 115 -8.70 16.39 -13.52
C LEU A 115 -9.38 15.22 -14.23
N LEU A 116 -9.01 14.94 -15.48
CA LEU A 116 -9.57 13.83 -16.25
C LEU A 116 -9.25 12.49 -15.55
N ASN A 117 -8.02 12.31 -15.10
CA ASN A 117 -7.61 11.15 -14.31
C ASN A 117 -8.43 11.00 -13.03
N ALA A 118 -8.67 12.11 -12.30
CA ALA A 118 -9.52 12.08 -11.11
C ALA A 118 -10.98 11.70 -11.42
N ILE A 119 -11.53 12.17 -12.55
CA ILE A 119 -12.86 11.80 -13.05
C ILE A 119 -12.90 10.31 -13.38
N CYS A 120 -11.97 9.81 -14.18
CA CYS A 120 -11.88 8.40 -14.58
C CYS A 120 -11.78 7.47 -13.36
N ILE A 121 -10.92 7.80 -12.39
CA ILE A 121 -10.77 7.06 -11.13
C ILE A 121 -12.09 7.07 -10.34
N ALA A 122 -12.75 8.22 -10.23
CA ALA A 122 -14.00 8.34 -9.48
C ALA A 122 -15.14 7.54 -10.13
N LYS A 123 -15.30 7.66 -11.45
CA LYS A 123 -16.28 6.90 -12.25
C LYS A 123 -16.05 5.40 -12.07
N PHE A 124 -14.84 4.92 -12.33
CA PHE A 124 -14.47 3.52 -12.16
C PHE A 124 -14.79 2.98 -10.77
N LEU A 125 -14.31 3.65 -9.72
CA LEU A 125 -14.52 3.20 -8.34
C LEU A 125 -15.99 3.31 -7.90
N ASN A 126 -16.74 4.29 -8.40
CA ASN A 126 -18.17 4.41 -8.09
C ASN A 126 -18.92 3.22 -8.70
N GLU A 127 -18.81 3.04 -10.03
CA GLU A 127 -19.49 1.97 -10.76
C GLU A 127 -19.14 0.58 -10.23
N LEU A 128 -17.84 0.29 -10.05
CA LEU A 128 -17.38 -1.00 -9.53
C LEU A 128 -18.04 -1.38 -8.19
N TYR A 129 -18.25 -0.41 -7.31
CA TYR A 129 -18.78 -0.64 -5.96
C TYR A 129 -20.29 -0.43 -5.81
N THR A 130 -20.96 0.21 -6.78
CA THR A 130 -22.42 0.35 -6.86
C THR A 130 -23.04 -0.76 -7.70
N LYS A 131 -22.57 -0.97 -8.94
CA LYS A 131 -23.04 -2.00 -9.87
C LYS A 131 -22.51 -3.39 -9.53
N GLY A 132 -21.37 -3.47 -8.84
CA GLY A 132 -20.76 -4.73 -8.43
C GLY A 132 -19.85 -5.37 -9.47
N SER A 133 -19.72 -4.74 -10.64
CA SER A 133 -18.74 -5.06 -11.68
C SER A 133 -18.43 -3.82 -12.52
N TYR A 134 -17.37 -3.89 -13.31
CA TYR A 134 -17.00 -2.88 -14.30
C TYR A 134 -16.33 -3.54 -15.51
N GLU A 135 -16.70 -3.13 -16.73
CA GLU A 135 -16.09 -3.65 -17.96
C GLU A 135 -14.79 -2.89 -18.27
N LEU A 136 -13.68 -3.62 -18.36
CA LEU A 136 -12.37 -3.06 -18.64
C LEU A 136 -12.14 -3.00 -20.14
N LYS A 137 -11.90 -1.80 -20.68
CA LYS A 137 -11.52 -1.61 -22.09
C LYS A 137 -10.09 -2.08 -22.36
N ASN A 138 -9.15 -1.76 -21.47
CA ASN A 138 -7.77 -2.20 -21.52
C ASN A 138 -7.29 -2.61 -20.12
N ILE A 139 -6.83 -3.85 -19.98
CA ILE A 139 -6.36 -4.39 -18.70
C ILE A 139 -4.97 -3.85 -18.35
N GLU A 140 -4.14 -3.57 -19.35
CA GLU A 140 -2.72 -3.23 -19.18
C GLU A 140 -2.54 -1.88 -18.48
N GLU A 141 -3.34 -0.88 -18.85
CA GLU A 141 -3.34 0.45 -18.21
C GLU A 141 -3.68 0.40 -16.71
N ILE A 142 -4.51 -0.56 -16.31
CA ILE A 142 -5.03 -0.64 -14.93
C ILE A 142 -4.16 -1.57 -14.07
N LYS A 143 -3.51 -2.58 -14.68
CA LYS A 143 -2.63 -3.55 -14.00
C LYS A 143 -1.47 -2.89 -13.27
N ASP A 144 -0.89 -1.84 -13.83
CA ASP A 144 0.23 -1.13 -13.19
C ASP A 144 -0.23 0.06 -12.35
N SER A 145 -1.51 0.42 -12.44
CA SER A 145 -2.10 1.46 -11.62
C SER A 145 -2.37 0.99 -10.18
N TYR A 146 -2.54 1.95 -9.28
CA TYR A 146 -3.01 1.68 -7.92
C TYR A 146 -4.45 1.12 -7.87
N LEU A 147 -5.22 1.24 -8.95
CA LEU A 147 -6.59 0.71 -9.03
C LEU A 147 -6.62 -0.82 -8.93
N ARG A 148 -5.53 -1.52 -9.30
CA ARG A 148 -5.40 -2.98 -9.18
C ARG A 148 -5.73 -3.51 -7.79
N PHE A 149 -5.53 -2.70 -6.74
CA PHE A 149 -5.83 -3.11 -5.36
C PHE A 149 -7.31 -3.11 -5.00
N PHE A 150 -8.20 -2.66 -5.89
CA PHE A 150 -9.64 -2.53 -5.65
C PHE A 150 -10.47 -3.62 -6.30
N TYR A 151 -9.93 -4.39 -7.23
CA TYR A 151 -10.69 -5.41 -7.96
C TYR A 151 -9.91 -6.70 -8.18
N ILE A 152 -10.65 -7.75 -8.54
CA ILE A 152 -10.15 -8.97 -9.18
C ILE A 152 -10.81 -9.07 -10.55
N THR A 153 -10.20 -9.77 -11.51
CA THR A 153 -10.77 -9.91 -12.85
C THR A 153 -11.47 -11.24 -13.06
N SER A 154 -12.39 -11.29 -14.03
CA SER A 154 -12.84 -12.52 -14.69
C SER A 154 -11.67 -13.27 -15.33
N ALA A 155 -11.89 -14.52 -15.71
CA ALA A 155 -10.87 -15.36 -16.33
C ALA A 155 -10.38 -14.82 -17.68
N ASP A 156 -11.27 -14.21 -18.47
CA ASP A 156 -10.95 -13.51 -19.72
C ASP A 156 -10.38 -12.10 -19.51
N GLY A 157 -10.32 -11.65 -18.26
CA GLY A 157 -9.79 -10.35 -17.87
C GLY A 157 -10.71 -9.15 -18.14
N LYS A 158 -11.85 -9.34 -18.82
CA LYS A 158 -12.70 -8.24 -19.31
C LYS A 158 -13.56 -7.58 -18.24
N ILE A 159 -13.83 -8.28 -17.15
CA ILE A 159 -14.73 -7.80 -16.09
C ILE A 159 -13.96 -7.68 -14.78
N ALA A 160 -13.99 -6.50 -14.16
CA ALA A 160 -13.51 -6.26 -12.81
C ALA A 160 -14.62 -6.47 -11.78
N TYR A 161 -14.31 -7.16 -10.68
CA TYR A 161 -15.19 -7.36 -9.52
C TYR A 161 -14.59 -6.74 -8.25
N PRO A 162 -15.40 -6.09 -7.40
CA PRO A 162 -14.89 -5.34 -6.26
C PRO A 162 -14.30 -6.24 -5.17
N ILE A 163 -13.09 -5.90 -4.72
CA ILE A 163 -12.55 -6.40 -3.46
C ILE A 163 -13.30 -5.73 -2.31
N ARG A 164 -14.22 -6.46 -1.67
CA ARG A 164 -15.14 -5.93 -0.64
C ARG A 164 -14.43 -5.20 0.51
N LYS A 165 -13.30 -5.72 1.00
CA LYS A 165 -12.50 -5.10 2.07
C LYS A 165 -11.99 -3.68 1.74
N ARG A 166 -12.04 -3.27 0.47
CA ARG A 166 -11.55 -1.96 0.00
C ARG A 166 -12.66 -0.92 -0.22
N ARG A 167 -13.95 -1.29 -0.09
CA ARG A 167 -15.11 -0.39 -0.28
C ARG A 167 -14.99 0.94 0.47
N LYS A 168 -14.59 0.91 1.75
CA LYS A 168 -14.41 2.13 2.55
C LYS A 168 -13.32 3.05 2.00
N ASN A 169 -12.26 2.50 1.41
CA ASN A 169 -11.22 3.31 0.78
C ASN A 169 -11.69 3.84 -0.58
N ALA A 170 -12.39 3.04 -1.38
CA ALA A 170 -12.95 3.47 -2.67
C ALA A 170 -13.90 4.65 -2.49
N ARG A 171 -14.86 4.54 -1.56
CA ARG A 171 -15.78 5.65 -1.21
C ARG A 171 -15.06 6.90 -0.74
N LYS A 172 -13.94 6.76 -0.01
CA LYS A 172 -13.13 7.91 0.40
C LYS A 172 -12.44 8.57 -0.78
N THR A 173 -11.91 7.78 -1.72
CA THR A 173 -11.30 8.29 -2.96
C THR A 173 -12.32 9.01 -3.82
N VAL A 174 -13.48 8.39 -4.07
CA VAL A 174 -14.59 9.04 -4.80
C VAL A 174 -14.94 10.37 -4.13
N LYS A 175 -15.15 10.39 -2.80
CA LYS A 175 -15.44 11.64 -2.07
C LYS A 175 -14.34 12.72 -2.19
N ILE A 176 -13.06 12.33 -2.32
CA ILE A 176 -11.98 13.30 -2.56
C ILE A 176 -12.14 13.91 -3.96
N ALA A 177 -12.34 13.08 -4.99
CA ALA A 177 -12.58 13.56 -6.35
C ALA A 177 -13.85 14.43 -6.44
N THR A 178 -14.95 14.00 -5.83
CA THR A 178 -16.23 14.74 -5.82
C THR A 178 -16.10 16.12 -5.16
N ARG A 179 -15.27 16.26 -4.13
CA ARG A 179 -15.03 17.57 -3.50
C ARG A 179 -14.30 18.54 -4.43
N ARG A 180 -13.50 18.02 -5.35
CA ARG A 180 -12.75 18.79 -6.34
C ARG A 180 -13.59 19.14 -7.56
N LEU A 181 -14.37 18.18 -8.04
CA LEU A 181 -15.12 18.26 -9.29
C LEU A 181 -16.56 18.78 -9.13
N GLY A 182 -17.09 18.73 -7.91
CA GLY A 182 -18.51 18.88 -7.63
C GLY A 182 -19.25 17.55 -7.68
N LYS A 183 -20.31 17.42 -6.86
CA LYS A 183 -21.15 16.21 -6.81
C LYS A 183 -21.94 16.00 -8.10
N TRP A 184 -22.41 17.11 -8.68
CA TRP A 184 -23.22 17.14 -9.89
C TRP A 184 -22.56 16.39 -11.05
N LEU A 185 -21.24 16.51 -11.25
CA LEU A 185 -20.53 15.88 -12.36
C LEU A 185 -20.60 14.35 -12.34
N LEU A 186 -20.68 13.73 -11.17
CA LEU A 186 -20.77 12.26 -11.05
C LEU A 186 -22.22 11.75 -11.00
N ASP A 187 -23.17 12.64 -10.72
CA ASP A 187 -24.59 12.31 -10.61
C ASP A 187 -25.33 12.52 -11.95
N ASP A 188 -24.76 13.32 -12.87
CA ASP A 188 -25.30 13.59 -14.21
C ASP A 188 -24.47 12.86 -15.29
N GLU A 189 -25.09 11.87 -15.94
CA GLU A 189 -24.44 11.05 -16.96
C GLU A 189 -24.06 11.83 -18.22
N ASN A 190 -24.85 12.83 -18.62
CA ASN A 190 -24.56 13.67 -19.78
C ASN A 190 -23.34 14.56 -19.52
N ALA A 191 -23.30 15.19 -18.34
CA ALA A 191 -22.16 16.00 -17.92
C ALA A 191 -20.88 15.16 -17.83
N LEU A 192 -20.97 13.96 -17.27
CA LEU A 192 -19.85 13.05 -17.15
C LEU A 192 -19.31 12.60 -18.52
N ASN A 193 -20.21 12.24 -19.43
CA ASN A 193 -19.82 11.84 -20.79
C ASN A 193 -19.23 13.01 -21.58
N ALA A 194 -19.81 14.21 -21.47
CA ALA A 194 -19.25 15.41 -22.08
C ALA A 194 -17.82 15.68 -21.58
N ALA A 195 -17.58 15.62 -20.27
CA ALA A 195 -16.25 15.84 -19.70
C ALA A 195 -15.20 14.80 -20.14
N LEU A 196 -15.63 13.55 -20.38
CA LEU A 196 -14.74 12.48 -20.86
C LEU A 196 -14.42 12.62 -22.36
N ASN A 197 -15.34 13.18 -23.14
CA ASN A 197 -15.20 13.34 -24.59
C ASN A 197 -14.45 14.63 -24.99
N CYS A 198 -14.14 15.54 -24.06
CA CYS A 198 -13.38 16.77 -24.35
C CYS A 198 -11.89 16.56 -24.70
N VAL A 199 -11.43 15.31 -24.81
CA VAL A 199 -10.01 14.94 -24.97
C VAL A 199 -9.79 14.05 -26.20
N GLU A 200 -10.85 13.79 -26.99
CA GLU A 200 -10.75 13.18 -28.33
C GLU A 200 -10.53 14.24 -29.41
#